data_AF-A0A7S4JPM3-F1
#
_entry.id   AF-A0A7S4JPM3-F1
#
_cell.length_a   1.000
_cell.length_b   1.000
_cell.length_c   1.000
_cell.angle_alpha   90.00
_cell.angle_beta   90.00
_cell.angle_gamma   90.00
#
_symmetry.space_group_name_H-M   'P 1'
#
loop_
_entity.id
_entity.type
_entity.pdbx_description
1 polymer ?
#
loop_
_entity_poly.entity_id
_entity_poly.type
_entity_poly.pdbx_seq_one_letter_code
_entity_poly.pdbx_strand_id
1 'polypeptide(L)'
;DTEMQAKRKRGGARWACTIAFFLSCITTPTLVRACTTILATPGSTVDGSTLNSHSNDGEGTVDPRLVRIAAADHEPNSLRDIFFAYEEHPSYIGYSRNVSEHI
;
A
#
# COMPACT_ATOMS: atom_id res chain seq x y z
N ASP A 1 11.56 -41.03 -42.05
CA ASP A 1 12.28 -39.78 -41.74
C ASP A 1 11.39 -38.57 -41.41
N THR A 2 10.26 -38.39 -42.09
CA THR A 2 9.30 -37.29 -41.86
C THR A 2 8.59 -37.31 -40.51
N GLU A 3 8.22 -38.48 -39.97
CA GLU A 3 7.57 -38.59 -38.65
C GLU A 3 8.49 -38.16 -37.48
N MET A 4 9.77 -38.52 -37.56
CA MET A 4 10.76 -38.20 -36.54
C MET A 4 11.01 -36.68 -36.47
N GLN A 5 11.00 -35.99 -37.62
CA GLN A 5 11.10 -34.53 -37.70
C GLN A 5 9.84 -33.83 -37.13
N ALA A 6 8.65 -34.41 -37.32
CA ALA A 6 7.40 -33.86 -36.78
C ALA A 6 7.31 -33.98 -35.25
N LYS A 7 7.80 -35.09 -34.67
CA LYS A 7 7.80 -35.32 -33.21
C LYS A 7 8.77 -34.37 -32.50
N ARG A 8 9.92 -34.08 -33.11
CA ARG A 8 10.93 -33.13 -32.62
C ARG A 8 10.44 -31.67 -32.64
N LYS A 9 9.71 -31.26 -33.68
CA LYS A 9 9.03 -29.94 -33.74
C LYS A 9 7.92 -29.79 -32.68
N ARG A 10 7.12 -30.85 -32.45
CA ARG A 10 6.07 -30.86 -31.40
C ARG A 10 6.66 -30.77 -29.98
N GLY A 11 7.83 -31.36 -29.74
CA GLY A 11 8.55 -31.21 -28.47
C GLY A 11 8.97 -29.76 -28.23
N GLY A 12 9.74 -29.17 -29.15
CA GLY A 12 10.25 -27.79 -29.01
C GLY A 12 9.15 -26.74 -28.84
N ALA A 13 8.01 -26.89 -29.52
CA ALA A 13 6.87 -25.97 -29.37
C ALA A 13 6.23 -26.05 -27.98
N ARG A 14 6.18 -27.24 -27.35
CA ARG A 14 5.63 -27.40 -25.99
C ARG A 14 6.55 -26.76 -24.96
N TRP A 15 7.87 -26.95 -25.06
CA TRP A 15 8.84 -26.30 -24.17
C TRP A 15 8.85 -24.78 -24.36
N ALA A 16 8.73 -24.28 -25.58
CA ALA A 16 8.64 -22.84 -25.86
C ALA A 16 7.39 -22.20 -25.24
N CYS A 17 6.22 -22.84 -25.34
CA CYS A 17 5.00 -22.35 -24.68
C CYS A 17 5.11 -22.39 -23.15
N THR A 18 5.70 -23.44 -22.58
CA THR A 18 5.90 -23.54 -21.13
C THR A 18 6.87 -22.47 -20.63
N ILE A 19 8.00 -22.26 -21.33
CA ILE A 19 8.99 -21.23 -21.00
C ILE A 19 8.36 -19.84 -21.13
N ALA A 20 7.61 -19.56 -22.20
CA ALA A 20 6.92 -18.29 -22.38
C ALA A 20 5.88 -18.02 -21.29
N PHE A 21 5.16 -19.05 -20.82
CA PHE A 21 4.21 -18.94 -19.72
C PHE A 21 4.91 -18.60 -18.39
N PHE A 22 6.00 -19.30 -18.05
CA PHE A 22 6.78 -18.99 -16.85
C PHE A 22 7.44 -17.60 -16.91
N LEU A 23 7.95 -17.18 -18.07
CA LEU A 23 8.54 -15.84 -18.26
C LEU A 23 7.50 -14.72 -18.11
N SER A 24 6.25 -14.98 -18.53
CA SER A 24 5.12 -14.06 -18.36
C SER A 24 4.71 -13.88 -16.89
N CYS A 25 4.69 -14.98 -16.11
CA CYS A 25 4.35 -14.92 -14.69
C CYS A 25 5.41 -14.22 -13.82
N ILE A 26 6.67 -14.19 -14.24
CA ILE A 26 7.77 -13.56 -13.48
C ILE A 26 7.82 -12.05 -13.75
N THR A 27 7.36 -11.59 -14.91
CA THR A 27 7.50 -10.19 -15.35
C THR A 27 6.29 -9.33 -15.06
N THR A 28 5.23 -9.85 -14.43
CA THR A 28 4.07 -9.05 -14.06
C THR A 28 4.36 -8.28 -12.75
N PRO A 29 4.57 -6.95 -12.77
CA PRO A 29 4.79 -6.21 -11.55
C PRO A 29 3.51 -6.26 -10.70
N THR A 30 3.59 -6.77 -9.48
CA THR A 30 2.51 -6.66 -8.50
C THR A 30 2.42 -5.21 -8.06
N LEU A 31 1.43 -4.47 -8.58
CA LEU A 31 1.11 -3.15 -8.07
C LEU A 31 0.40 -3.34 -6.72
N VAL A 32 1.16 -3.16 -5.63
CA VAL A 32 0.62 -3.19 -4.27
C VAL A 32 0.33 -1.75 -3.87
N ARG A 33 -0.93 -1.44 -3.51
CA ARG A 33 -1.28 -0.20 -2.80
C ARG A 33 -1.05 -0.44 -1.32
N ALA A 34 0.10 -0.02 -0.82
CA ALA A 34 0.48 -0.17 0.57
C ALA A 34 1.44 0.93 0.98
N CYS A 35 1.30 1.36 2.23
CA CYS A 35 2.18 2.34 2.83
C CYS A 35 3.64 1.88 2.85
N THR A 36 4.57 2.83 2.77
CA THR A 36 6.01 2.58 2.84
C THR A 36 6.63 3.33 4.02
N THR A 37 7.41 2.63 4.84
CA THR A 37 8.20 3.24 5.93
C THR A 37 9.66 3.38 5.52
N ILE A 38 10.26 4.53 5.86
CA ILE A 38 11.70 4.81 5.67
C ILE A 38 12.30 5.18 7.02
N LEU A 39 13.39 4.50 7.38
CA LEU A 39 14.14 4.76 8.60
C LEU A 39 15.59 5.12 8.24
N ALA A 40 16.10 6.19 8.82
CA ALA A 40 17.51 6.56 8.78
C ALA A 40 18.03 6.73 10.21
N THR A 41 19.10 5.99 10.54
CA THR A 41 19.81 6.09 11.81
C THR A 41 20.82 7.24 11.77
N PRO A 42 21.39 7.69 12.92
CA PRO A 42 22.30 8.83 12.97
C PRO A 42 23.52 8.73 12.03
N GLY A 43 24.01 7.51 11.79
CA GLY A 43 25.14 7.30 10.87
C GLY A 43 24.78 7.34 9.39
N SER A 44 23.50 7.47 9.05
CA SER A 44 22.97 7.45 7.68
C SER A 44 22.37 8.79 7.25
N THR A 45 22.40 9.80 8.11
CA THR A 45 21.94 11.17 7.84
C THR A 45 23.12 12.14 7.87
N VAL A 46 23.02 13.26 7.13
CA VAL A 46 24.13 14.23 7.02
C VAL A 46 24.36 14.98 8.33
N ASP A 47 23.32 15.19 9.12
CA ASP A 47 23.32 15.98 10.34
C ASP A 47 23.36 15.13 11.62
N GLY A 48 23.40 13.80 11.50
CA GLY A 48 23.36 12.89 12.64
C GLY A 48 21.98 12.72 13.28
N SER A 49 20.92 13.27 12.68
CA SER A 49 19.55 13.10 13.17
C SER A 49 19.04 11.66 12.93
N THR A 50 18.05 11.24 13.71
CA THR A 50 17.23 10.06 13.39
C THR A 50 16.03 10.50 12.56
N LEU A 51 15.77 9.85 11.43
CA LEU A 51 14.58 10.09 10.62
C LEU A 51 13.71 8.82 10.59
N ASN A 52 12.43 8.98 10.87
CA ASN A 52 11.42 7.96 10.66
C ASN A 52 10.27 8.61 9.88
N SER A 53 10.00 8.10 8.68
CA SER A 53 8.99 8.63 7.77
C SER A 53 8.12 7.50 7.23
N HIS A 54 6.90 7.83 6.81
CA HIS A 54 5.90 6.89 6.33
C HIS A 54 5.02 7.55 5.26
N SER A 55 4.85 6.90 4.10
CA SER A 55 3.83 7.32 3.13
C SER A 55 2.45 6.89 3.63
N ASN A 56 1.51 7.82 3.74
CA ASN A 56 0.12 7.46 4.01
C ASN A 56 -0.65 7.42 2.68
N ASP A 57 -0.82 6.21 2.15
CA ASP A 57 -1.43 6.00 0.84
C ASP A 57 -2.97 6.10 0.88
N GLY A 58 -3.58 6.03 2.08
CA GLY A 58 -5.01 6.20 2.35
C GLY A 58 -5.96 5.26 1.59
N GLU A 59 -7.20 5.17 2.05
CA GLU A 59 -8.32 4.70 1.25
C GLU A 59 -9.28 5.87 0.96
N GLY A 60 -9.81 5.97 -0.26
CA GLY A 60 -10.69 7.07 -0.68
C GLY A 60 -10.03 8.45 -0.74
N THR A 61 -10.77 9.48 -0.32
CA THR A 61 -10.32 10.89 -0.33
C THR A 61 -9.89 11.30 1.08
N VAL A 62 -8.58 11.29 1.34
CA VAL A 62 -7.99 11.62 2.65
C VAL A 62 -7.61 13.12 2.77
N ASP A 63 -7.89 13.76 3.92
CA ASP A 63 -7.46 15.14 4.26
C ASP A 63 -6.66 15.11 5.57
N PRO A 64 -5.35 14.77 5.53
CA PRO A 64 -4.52 14.70 6.74
C PRO A 64 -4.35 16.08 7.36
N ARG A 65 -4.67 16.20 8.65
CA ARG A 65 -4.55 17.46 9.41
C ARG A 65 -3.52 17.32 10.52
N LEU A 66 -2.65 18.32 10.62
CA LEU A 66 -1.77 18.47 11.78
C LEU A 66 -2.55 19.08 12.93
N VAL A 67 -2.73 18.31 14.01
CA VAL A 67 -3.45 18.75 15.22
C VAL A 67 -2.54 18.59 16.42
N ARG A 68 -2.47 19.63 17.26
CA ARG A 68 -1.78 19.57 18.55
C ARG A 68 -2.73 19.03 19.62
N ILE A 69 -2.36 17.93 20.26
CA ILE A 69 -3.08 17.39 21.42
C ILE A 69 -2.38 17.87 22.70
N ALA A 70 -3.15 18.39 23.66
CA ALA A 70 -2.60 18.78 24.96
C ALA A 70 -2.23 17.54 25.79
N ALA A 71 -1.25 17.68 26.68
CA ALA A 71 -0.95 16.63 27.64
C ALA A 71 -2.18 16.39 28.54
N ALA A 72 -2.48 15.12 28.80
CA ALA A 72 -3.56 14.68 29.66
C ALA A 72 -3.08 13.46 30.46
N ASP A 73 -3.60 13.33 31.68
CA ASP A 73 -3.40 12.12 32.48
C ASP A 73 -4.43 11.06 32.09
N HIS A 74 -4.01 9.80 32.05
CA HIS A 74 -4.83 8.67 31.68
C HIS A 74 -4.73 7.60 32.76
N GLU A 75 -5.87 7.05 33.19
CA GLU A 75 -5.88 5.94 34.14
C GLU A 75 -5.14 4.72 33.56
N PRO A 76 -4.44 3.92 34.40
CA PRO A 76 -3.79 2.70 33.94
C PRO A 76 -4.77 1.78 33.20
N ASN A 77 -4.36 1.28 32.04
CA ASN A 77 -5.18 0.42 31.15
C ASN A 77 -6.42 1.10 30.54
N SER A 78 -6.56 2.42 30.65
CA SER A 78 -7.57 3.13 29.86
C SER A 78 -7.28 2.98 28.36
N LEU A 79 -8.35 2.78 27.58
CA LEU A 79 -8.29 2.64 26.13
C LEU A 79 -8.92 3.86 25.48
N ARG A 80 -8.44 4.19 24.28
CA ARG A 80 -9.09 5.18 23.43
C ARG A 80 -10.30 4.53 22.75
N ASP A 81 -11.43 5.21 22.76
CA ASP A 81 -12.60 4.79 21.99
C ASP A 81 -12.25 4.67 20.50
N ILE A 82 -12.63 3.54 19.89
CA ILE A 82 -12.46 3.26 18.47
C ILE A 82 -13.80 3.53 17.80
N PHE A 83 -13.86 4.60 17.01
CA PHE A 83 -15.02 4.91 16.18
C PHE A 83 -14.75 4.44 14.75
N PHE A 84 -15.82 4.05 14.04
CA PHE A 84 -15.73 3.78 12.61
C PHE A 84 -15.38 5.10 11.90
N ALA A 85 -14.17 5.18 11.33
CA ALA A 85 -13.75 6.33 10.57
C ALA A 85 -14.19 6.11 9.11
N TYR A 86 -15.20 6.85 8.66
CA TYR A 86 -15.43 6.99 7.23
C TYR A 86 -14.23 7.76 6.67
N GLU A 87 -13.41 7.12 5.85
CA GLU A 87 -12.18 7.70 5.29
C GLU A 87 -12.44 8.81 4.26
N GLU A 88 -13.71 9.16 4.03
CA GLU A 88 -14.14 10.22 3.14
C GLU A 88 -14.10 11.59 3.83
N HIS A 89 -13.46 12.55 3.17
CA HIS A 89 -13.30 13.91 3.67
C HIS A 89 -14.13 14.94 2.89
N PRO A 90 -14.54 16.02 3.57
CA PRO A 90 -14.38 16.29 5.00
C PRO A 90 -15.27 15.38 5.85
N SER A 91 -14.74 14.90 6.99
CA SER A 91 -15.53 14.22 8.01
C SER A 91 -16.78 15.05 8.30
N TYR A 92 -17.96 14.44 8.22
CA TYR A 92 -19.24 15.14 8.34
C TYR A 92 -19.29 15.98 9.62
N ILE A 93 -19.35 17.31 9.48
CA ILE A 93 -19.52 18.29 10.57
C ILE A 93 -20.91 18.97 10.47
N GLY A 94 -21.91 18.22 10.01
CA GLY A 94 -23.23 18.75 9.68
C GLY A 94 -23.23 19.60 8.39
N TYR A 95 -24.20 20.50 8.26
CA TYR A 95 -24.43 21.31 7.05
C TYR A 95 -23.39 22.40 6.76
N SER A 96 -22.42 22.62 7.67
CA SER A 96 -21.49 23.76 7.59
C SER A 96 -20.53 23.75 6.40
N ARG A 97 -20.38 22.60 5.72
CA ARG A 97 -19.51 22.44 4.54
C ARG A 97 -20.21 21.88 3.30
N ASN A 98 -21.55 21.79 3.29
CA ASN A 98 -22.34 21.31 2.16
C ASN A 98 -21.85 19.98 1.57
N VAL A 99 -21.53 19.03 2.46
CA VAL A 99 -21.13 17.67 2.07
C VAL A 99 -22.27 16.75 2.43
N SER A 100 -22.76 15.96 1.48
CA SER A 100 -23.94 15.13 1.70
C SER A 100 -23.62 14.03 2.71
N GLU A 101 -24.51 13.89 3.69
CA GLU A 101 -24.59 12.78 4.62
C GLU A 101 -24.77 11.49 3.81
N HIS A 102 -23.68 10.75 3.61
CA HIS A 102 -23.76 9.43 2.98
C HIS A 102 -23.97 8.39 4.09
N ILE A 103 -25.15 7.77 4.06
CA ILE A 103 -25.51 6.56 4.81
C ILE A 103 -24.70 5.38 4.24
#